data_AF-A0A933M405-F1
#
_entry.id   AF-A0A933M405-F1
#
_cell.length_a   1.000
_cell.length_b   1.000
_cell.length_c   1.000
_cell.angle_alpha   90.00
_cell.angle_beta   90.00
_cell.angle_gamma   90.00
#
_symmetry.space_group_name_H-M   'P 1'
#
loop_
_entity.id
_entity.type
_entity.pdbx_description
1 polymer ?
#
loop_
_entity_poly.entity_id
_entity_poly.type
_entity_poly.pdbx_seq_one_letter_code
_entity_poly.pdbx_strand_id
1 'polypeptide(L)'
;MTIFKFSALFTFCLTLTAPVFSASENALLAPENVSALEYEAARNPVDAALRLQAGFDGAAGLPKPGESVLPVFPDIRGREQSPVVLQELKADSGDFAPPAVSGGGTLVLIQIDGLSYNRLQEAISKGYAGNIAEMIKNKGFVASPYFCGVPTVTMSIQSQMFFNRKLPGNEWFSKTRNKEVTGAIVEEGLPSNAGLLHKGRAFLSELSGGAQKGANVRVWIDKDSEKYGGFWSKIREIGRSIPYLVRGMKFPGITFWKEWRQMKKDFAEKNYETETDKYAPVYISMLNNFAASVATEGLKKAIIEEAPSVYADFSGYDEKAHYYGYSSDQAFTELDRIDKNIGEIMETARKYGGRVFVFSDHGQTPSETFVGKFGKKPQDFLDELGKQTDSMYKNGDLVFSQVYSMGNIYLKNVSGHAGAAEIKKNHPGIIEKLVSHQGVGMAALRDSGGIILISKNGRAVISAAGYSSEGNDPLAPYLDARMSRDILAAQIKDYLELEESGDIVIFAPYENGKTIDYNIKYTLISEHGGIGGEQMHPFIIYDPRIAPVNPESFFDARGLNGIFKSLLK
;
A
#
# COMPACT_ATOMS: atom_id res chain seq x y z
N MET A 1 -40.96 -17.39 -5.00
CA MET A 1 -41.00 -16.03 -5.59
C MET A 1 -39.92 -15.07 -5.09
N THR A 2 -39.20 -15.37 -4.00
CA THR A 2 -38.16 -14.50 -3.41
C THR A 2 -36.78 -14.64 -4.10
N ILE A 3 -36.52 -15.76 -4.76
CA ILE A 3 -35.24 -16.07 -5.44
C ILE A 3 -35.06 -15.27 -6.75
N PHE A 4 -36.16 -14.95 -7.45
CA PHE A 4 -36.10 -14.20 -8.72
C PHE A 4 -35.81 -12.71 -8.55
N LYS A 5 -36.15 -12.10 -7.39
CA LYS A 5 -35.86 -10.68 -7.12
C LYS A 5 -34.40 -10.43 -6.75
N PHE A 6 -33.69 -11.42 -6.18
CA PHE A 6 -32.27 -11.32 -5.89
C PHE A 6 -31.39 -11.42 -7.15
N SER A 7 -31.80 -12.24 -8.13
CA SER A 7 -31.12 -12.32 -9.43
C SER A 7 -31.12 -10.99 -10.19
N ALA A 8 -32.23 -10.22 -10.10
CA ALA A 8 -32.34 -8.91 -10.74
C ALA A 8 -31.42 -7.85 -10.10
N LEU A 9 -31.30 -7.83 -8.77
CA LEU A 9 -30.40 -6.89 -8.06
C LEU A 9 -28.92 -7.22 -8.31
N PHE A 10 -28.60 -8.50 -8.42
CA PHE A 10 -27.25 -9.00 -8.73
C PHE A 10 -26.86 -8.74 -10.18
N THR A 11 -27.80 -8.91 -11.12
CA THR A 11 -27.61 -8.55 -12.54
C THR A 11 -27.46 -7.04 -12.71
N PHE A 12 -28.20 -6.24 -11.93
CA PHE A 12 -28.12 -4.77 -11.95
C PHE A 12 -26.75 -4.24 -11.50
N CYS A 13 -26.13 -4.86 -10.48
CA CYS A 13 -24.77 -4.49 -10.04
C CYS A 13 -23.70 -4.89 -11.06
N LEU A 14 -23.86 -6.02 -11.76
CA LEU A 14 -22.96 -6.49 -12.82
C LEU A 14 -23.08 -5.69 -14.13
N THR A 15 -24.25 -5.13 -14.44
CA THR A 15 -24.44 -4.27 -15.63
C THR A 15 -23.84 -2.88 -15.49
N LEU A 16 -23.58 -2.40 -14.27
CA LEU A 16 -22.92 -1.11 -14.01
C LEU A 16 -21.38 -1.19 -14.05
N THR A 17 -20.81 -2.39 -14.22
CA THR A 17 -19.36 -2.65 -14.20
C THR A 17 -18.81 -3.18 -15.53
N ALA A 18 -19.49 -2.95 -16.66
CA ALA A 18 -18.95 -3.30 -17.97
C ALA A 18 -17.96 -2.20 -18.45
N PRO A 19 -16.66 -2.51 -18.68
CA PRO A 19 -15.75 -1.53 -19.24
C PRO A 19 -16.04 -1.34 -20.73
N VAL A 20 -16.34 -0.10 -21.13
CA VAL A 20 -16.36 0.32 -22.54
C VAL A 20 -14.90 0.58 -22.96
N PHE A 21 -14.23 -0.45 -23.47
CA PHE A 21 -13.02 -0.28 -24.27
C PHE A 21 -13.41 -0.30 -25.76
N SER A 22 -13.80 0.85 -26.30
CA SER A 22 -13.38 1.25 -27.63
C SER A 22 -13.48 2.77 -27.75
N ALA A 23 -12.36 3.41 -28.03
CA ALA A 23 -12.34 4.79 -28.51
C ALA A 23 -11.27 4.88 -29.59
N SER A 24 -11.68 4.60 -30.82
CA SER A 24 -11.02 5.12 -32.02
C SER A 24 -11.61 6.50 -32.31
N GLU A 25 -10.73 7.50 -32.30
CA GLU A 25 -10.70 8.79 -33.02
C GLU A 25 -11.99 9.52 -33.46
N ASN A 26 -11.94 10.84 -33.18
CA ASN A 26 -12.47 11.98 -33.94
C ASN A 26 -13.99 12.22 -33.99
N ALA A 27 -14.45 13.25 -33.27
CA ALA A 27 -15.12 14.40 -33.89
C ALA A 27 -15.26 15.56 -32.89
N LEU A 28 -14.72 16.71 -33.29
CA LEU A 28 -14.96 18.04 -32.74
C LEU A 28 -16.47 18.36 -32.68
N LEU A 29 -16.97 18.77 -31.52
CA LEU A 29 -18.11 19.70 -31.42
C LEU A 29 -17.89 20.65 -30.24
N ALA A 30 -17.80 21.93 -30.54
CA ALA A 30 -17.74 23.03 -29.59
C ALA A 30 -19.10 23.20 -28.87
N PRO A 31 -19.14 23.64 -27.61
CA PRO A 31 -20.38 24.11 -27.01
C PRO A 31 -20.55 25.62 -27.27
N GLU A 32 -21.51 25.95 -28.12
CA GLU A 32 -22.14 27.27 -28.14
C GLU A 32 -23.08 27.42 -26.92
N ASN A 33 -23.11 28.63 -26.38
CA ASN A 33 -24.17 29.23 -25.56
C ASN A 33 -24.39 28.68 -24.14
N VAL A 34 -23.64 29.24 -23.18
CA VAL A 34 -24.15 29.49 -21.84
C VAL A 34 -24.25 31.01 -21.66
N SER A 35 -25.48 31.49 -21.57
CA SER A 35 -25.83 32.89 -21.33
C SER A 35 -25.31 33.35 -19.97
N ALA A 36 -24.66 34.52 -19.99
CA ALA A 36 -24.30 35.29 -18.81
C ALA A 36 -25.55 35.63 -17.98
N LEU A 37 -25.72 34.98 -16.84
CA LEU A 37 -26.47 35.42 -15.64
C LEU A 37 -26.47 34.29 -14.59
N GLU A 38 -25.30 33.90 -14.10
CA GLU A 38 -25.16 33.10 -12.86
C GLU A 38 -23.70 33.09 -12.37
N TYR A 39 -23.04 34.24 -12.46
CA TYR A 39 -21.61 34.42 -12.19
C TYR A 39 -21.37 35.49 -11.13
N GLU A 40 -21.89 35.34 -9.90
CA GLU A 40 -21.52 36.24 -8.79
C GLU A 40 -21.88 35.77 -7.35
N ALA A 41 -21.64 34.51 -7.00
CA ALA A 41 -21.83 34.07 -5.59
C ALA A 41 -20.91 32.91 -5.14
N ALA A 42 -19.60 33.01 -5.34
CA ALA A 42 -18.64 32.08 -4.72
C ALA A 42 -17.20 32.63 -4.66
N ARG A 43 -16.99 33.78 -4.01
CA ARG A 43 -15.64 34.26 -3.64
C ARG A 43 -15.69 35.05 -2.34
N ASN A 44 -15.56 34.38 -1.19
CA ASN A 44 -14.70 34.85 -0.08
C ASN A 44 -14.62 33.83 1.08
N PRO A 45 -13.56 33.00 1.20
CA PRO A 45 -13.37 32.10 2.34
C PRO A 45 -12.85 32.80 3.62
N VAL A 46 -12.60 34.11 3.59
CA VAL A 46 -11.86 34.82 4.65
C VAL A 46 -12.77 35.36 5.77
N ASP A 47 -14.07 35.53 5.53
CA ASP A 47 -14.99 36.10 6.53
C ASP A 47 -15.67 35.08 7.46
N ALA A 48 -15.57 33.78 7.15
CA ALA A 48 -16.10 32.72 8.03
C ALA A 48 -15.12 32.35 9.17
N ALA A 49 -13.82 32.62 9.00
CA ALA A 49 -12.79 32.34 10.01
C ALA A 49 -12.72 33.39 11.13
N LEU A 50 -13.17 34.63 10.86
CA LEU A 50 -13.09 35.75 11.82
C LEU A 50 -14.26 35.82 12.82
N ARG A 51 -15.26 34.94 12.71
CA ARG A 51 -16.39 34.87 13.66
C ARG A 51 -16.29 33.77 14.71
N LEU A 52 -15.26 32.92 14.64
CA LEU A 52 -14.99 31.86 15.63
C LEU A 52 -13.87 32.19 16.63
N GLN A 53 -13.25 33.37 16.51
CA GLN A 53 -12.10 33.78 17.33
C GLN A 53 -12.42 34.82 18.41
N ALA A 54 -13.70 35.16 18.60
CA ALA A 54 -14.16 36.05 19.68
C ALA A 54 -15.00 35.26 20.67
N GLY A 55 -14.35 34.53 21.58
CA GLY A 55 -15.08 33.77 22.59
C GLY A 55 -14.30 32.85 23.50
N PHE A 56 -13.01 33.09 23.77
CA PHE A 56 -12.30 32.42 24.87
C PHE A 56 -11.11 33.29 25.35
N ASP A 57 -11.42 34.38 26.06
CA ASP A 57 -10.46 35.02 26.96
C ASP A 57 -10.67 34.46 28.36
N GLY A 58 -9.69 33.70 28.86
CA GLY A 58 -9.77 33.06 30.17
C GLY A 58 -8.52 32.26 30.54
N ALA A 59 -7.44 32.98 30.83
CA ALA A 59 -6.25 32.62 31.62
C ALA A 59 -5.97 31.13 31.97
N ALA A 60 -4.87 30.58 31.41
CA ALA A 60 -3.97 29.65 32.09
C ALA A 60 -2.58 29.67 31.40
N GLY A 61 -1.51 29.66 32.20
CA GLY A 61 -0.14 30.00 31.78
C GLY A 61 0.53 29.08 30.76
N LEU A 62 1.43 29.67 29.96
CA LEU A 62 2.29 28.99 28.99
C LEU A 62 3.31 28.05 29.67
N PRO A 63 3.50 26.81 29.18
CA PRO A 63 4.61 25.96 29.62
C PRO A 63 5.92 26.35 28.92
N LYS A 64 7.04 26.04 29.57
CA LYS A 64 8.42 26.32 29.10
C LYS A 64 8.84 25.35 27.98
N PRO A 65 9.82 25.71 27.12
CA PRO A 65 10.22 24.87 25.99
C PRO A 65 11.01 23.65 26.46
N GLY A 66 10.57 22.44 26.08
CA GLY A 66 11.31 21.19 26.36
C GLY A 66 10.50 19.90 26.39
N GLU A 67 9.17 19.93 26.41
CA GLU A 67 8.33 18.73 26.42
C GLU A 67 7.40 18.72 25.21
N SER A 68 7.57 17.75 24.30
CA SER A 68 6.62 17.48 23.22
C SER A 68 5.45 16.66 23.78
N VAL A 69 4.39 17.33 24.18
CA VAL A 69 3.11 16.69 24.50
C VAL A 69 2.18 16.90 23.31
N LEU A 70 1.87 15.82 22.58
CA LEU A 70 0.82 15.84 21.56
C LEU A 70 -0.52 16.17 22.23
N PRO A 71 -1.39 16.99 21.61
CA PRO A 71 -2.69 17.30 22.20
C PRO A 71 -3.58 16.05 22.23
N VAL A 72 -3.99 15.65 23.42
CA VAL A 72 -5.03 14.65 23.66
C VAL A 72 -6.38 15.33 23.38
N PHE A 73 -7.10 14.87 22.37
CA PHE A 73 -8.50 15.27 22.17
C PHE A 73 -9.40 14.45 23.10
N PRO A 74 -10.35 15.07 23.84
CA PRO A 74 -11.26 14.34 24.70
C PRO A 74 -12.32 13.57 23.89
N ASP A 75 -12.45 12.26 24.16
CA ASP A 75 -13.57 11.41 23.73
C ASP A 75 -14.84 11.77 24.52
N ILE A 76 -15.98 11.79 23.84
CA ILE A 76 -17.34 12.07 24.35
C ILE A 76 -17.86 10.95 25.29
N ARG A 77 -17.05 9.94 25.62
CA ARG A 77 -17.43 8.87 26.56
C ARG A 77 -16.41 8.58 27.66
N GLY A 78 -15.93 9.62 28.36
CA GLY A 78 -15.68 9.61 29.83
C GLY A 78 -15.06 8.38 30.51
N ARG A 79 -14.19 7.63 29.85
CA ARG A 79 -13.35 6.60 30.48
C ARG A 79 -11.91 6.78 30.00
N GLU A 80 -11.07 7.31 30.89
CA GLU A 80 -9.63 7.24 30.72
C GLU A 80 -9.21 5.76 30.77
N GLN A 81 -8.80 5.21 29.64
CA GLN A 81 -7.94 4.04 29.59
C GLN A 81 -6.58 4.52 29.09
N SER A 82 -5.54 4.31 29.88
CA SER A 82 -4.16 4.52 29.44
C SER A 82 -3.89 3.71 28.16
N PRO A 83 -3.17 4.27 27.17
CA PRO A 83 -2.82 3.53 25.97
C PRO A 83 -1.99 2.30 26.36
N VAL A 84 -2.52 1.12 26.07
CA VAL A 84 -1.80 -0.14 26.25
C VAL A 84 -0.76 -0.22 25.13
N VAL A 85 0.51 0.01 25.46
CA VAL A 85 1.63 -0.20 24.53
C VAL A 85 1.79 -1.72 24.34
N LEU A 86 1.86 -2.21 23.10
CA LEU A 86 1.98 -3.67 22.85
C LEU A 86 3.21 -4.30 23.53
N GLN A 87 4.27 -3.51 23.79
CA GLN A 87 5.44 -3.95 24.56
C GLN A 87 5.12 -4.28 26.04
N GLU A 88 4.02 -3.75 26.60
CA GLU A 88 3.57 -4.02 27.97
C GLU A 88 2.64 -5.24 28.06
N LEU A 89 2.13 -5.74 26.93
CA LEU A 89 1.37 -6.99 26.88
C LEU A 89 2.31 -8.19 26.94
N LYS A 90 2.81 -8.50 28.14
CA LYS A 90 3.47 -9.77 28.41
C LYS A 90 2.42 -10.89 28.38
N ALA A 91 2.76 -11.98 27.69
CA ALA A 91 1.96 -13.19 27.68
C ALA A 91 1.72 -13.67 29.12
N ASP A 92 0.47 -13.71 29.55
CA ASP A 92 0.11 -14.34 30.82
C ASP A 92 0.18 -15.86 30.60
N SER A 93 1.07 -16.54 31.31
CA SER A 93 1.35 -17.97 31.12
C SER A 93 0.28 -18.86 31.75
N GLY A 94 -1.01 -18.51 31.59
CA GLY A 94 -2.12 -19.38 31.95
C GLY A 94 -2.16 -20.60 31.03
N ASP A 95 -2.60 -21.75 31.56
CA ASP A 95 -2.59 -23.11 30.99
C ASP A 95 -3.27 -23.27 29.61
N PHE A 96 -2.77 -22.58 28.58
CA PHE A 96 -3.08 -22.85 27.18
C PHE A 96 -1.92 -23.65 26.60
N ALA A 97 -1.89 -24.96 26.90
CA ALA A 97 -1.03 -25.88 26.18
C ALA A 97 -1.60 -26.06 24.76
N PRO A 98 -0.94 -25.56 23.70
CA PRO A 98 -1.33 -25.88 22.33
C PRO A 98 -1.05 -27.38 22.10
N PRO A 99 -1.78 -28.04 21.19
CA PRO A 99 -1.35 -29.34 20.69
C PRO A 99 0.11 -29.21 20.21
N ALA A 100 0.94 -30.17 20.59
CA ALA A 100 2.34 -30.21 20.20
C ALA A 100 2.43 -30.02 18.68
N VAL A 101 3.02 -28.90 18.24
CA VAL A 101 3.23 -28.63 16.82
C VAL A 101 4.40 -29.51 16.37
N SER A 102 4.13 -30.79 16.14
CA SER A 102 4.98 -31.62 15.32
C SER A 102 5.00 -31.02 13.92
N GLY A 103 6.19 -30.79 13.34
CA GLY A 103 6.33 -30.33 11.96
C GLY A 103 5.46 -31.18 11.03
N GLY A 104 4.45 -30.58 10.40
CA GLY A 104 3.42 -31.29 9.65
C GLY A 104 2.15 -30.50 9.33
N GLY A 105 1.98 -29.30 9.90
CA GLY A 105 0.81 -28.44 9.70
C GLY A 105 0.90 -27.43 8.54
N THR A 106 -0.23 -27.08 7.92
CA THR A 106 -0.35 -26.04 6.89
C THR A 106 0.27 -24.72 7.37
N LEU A 107 1.17 -24.13 6.58
CA LEU A 107 1.65 -22.76 6.82
C LEU A 107 0.56 -21.76 6.37
N VAL A 108 0.02 -20.97 7.29
CA VAL A 108 -1.07 -20.03 7.04
C VAL A 108 -0.52 -18.60 7.10
N LEU A 109 -0.51 -17.91 5.96
CA LEU A 109 0.01 -16.56 5.81
C LEU A 109 -1.14 -15.60 5.54
N ILE A 110 -1.36 -14.62 6.42
CA ILE A 110 -2.44 -13.64 6.28
C ILE A 110 -1.82 -12.25 6.25
N GLN A 111 -1.95 -11.56 5.12
CA GLN A 111 -1.52 -10.18 4.95
C GLN A 111 -2.68 -9.23 5.22
N ILE A 112 -2.44 -8.20 6.03
CA ILE A 112 -3.27 -7.01 6.17
C ILE A 112 -2.53 -5.88 5.44
N ASP A 113 -2.97 -5.56 4.23
CA ASP A 113 -2.32 -4.57 3.38
C ASP A 113 -2.36 -3.18 4.03
N GLY A 114 -1.27 -2.42 3.92
CA GLY A 114 -1.21 -0.98 4.27
C GLY A 114 -1.28 -0.60 5.75
N LEU A 115 -1.34 -1.57 6.67
CA LEU A 115 -1.47 -1.33 8.12
C LEU A 115 -0.12 -1.24 8.84
N SER A 116 0.29 -0.03 9.25
CA SER A 116 1.49 0.13 10.07
C SER A 116 1.33 -0.45 11.48
N TYR A 117 2.46 -0.75 12.13
CA TYR A 117 2.49 -1.24 13.51
C TYR A 117 1.81 -0.28 14.48
N ASN A 118 2.07 1.03 14.36
CA ASN A 118 1.46 2.01 15.26
C ASN A 118 -0.05 2.14 15.02
N ARG A 119 -0.53 1.95 13.78
CA ARG A 119 -1.97 1.91 13.50
C ARG A 119 -2.65 0.65 14.00
N LEU A 120 -1.96 -0.50 13.96
CA LEU A 120 -2.45 -1.72 14.63
C LEU A 120 -2.62 -1.48 16.14
N GLN A 121 -1.63 -0.87 16.79
CA GLN A 121 -1.70 -0.53 18.22
C GLN A 121 -2.90 0.36 18.53
N GLU A 122 -3.08 1.42 17.74
CA GLU A 122 -4.22 2.32 17.87
C GLU A 122 -5.55 1.59 17.68
N ALA A 123 -5.67 0.77 16.63
CA ALA A 123 -6.89 0.01 16.36
C ALA A 123 -7.23 -0.97 17.49
N ILE A 124 -6.24 -1.65 18.08
CA ILE A 124 -6.43 -2.51 19.26
C ILE A 124 -6.95 -1.68 20.44
N SER A 125 -6.34 -0.53 20.71
CA SER A 125 -6.74 0.34 21.83
C SER A 125 -8.18 0.86 21.68
N LYS A 126 -8.62 1.11 20.44
CA LYS A 126 -9.96 1.56 20.08
C LYS A 126 -10.98 0.42 19.93
N GLY A 127 -10.56 -0.84 20.05
CA GLY A 127 -11.44 -2.00 19.97
C GLY A 127 -11.81 -2.46 18.55
N TYR A 128 -11.04 -2.07 17.54
CA TYR A 128 -11.25 -2.46 16.13
C TYR A 128 -10.47 -3.73 15.72
N ALA A 129 -9.68 -4.33 16.60
CA ALA A 129 -8.88 -5.52 16.29
C ALA A 129 -8.96 -6.55 17.44
N GLY A 130 -10.18 -6.98 17.76
CA GLY A 130 -10.48 -7.78 18.95
C GLY A 130 -9.88 -9.19 18.92
N ASN A 131 -9.93 -9.88 17.79
CA ASN A 131 -9.36 -11.22 17.64
C ASN A 131 -7.83 -11.19 17.66
N ILE A 132 -7.21 -10.19 17.02
CA ILE A 132 -5.77 -9.96 17.08
C ILE A 132 -5.34 -9.62 18.51
N ALA A 133 -6.06 -8.75 19.20
CA ALA A 133 -5.79 -8.43 20.61
C ALA A 133 -5.85 -9.69 21.49
N GLU A 134 -6.85 -10.55 21.26
CA GLU A 134 -6.99 -11.84 21.95
C GLU A 134 -5.83 -12.81 21.62
N MET A 135 -5.36 -12.84 20.36
CA MET A 135 -4.18 -13.63 19.97
C MET A 135 -2.95 -13.25 20.80
N ILE A 136 -2.70 -11.95 20.93
CA ILE A 136 -1.53 -11.40 21.63
C ILE A 136 -1.64 -11.62 23.14
N LYS A 137 -2.78 -11.25 23.73
CA LYS A 137 -2.96 -11.26 25.19
C LYS A 137 -3.04 -12.67 25.77
N ASN A 138 -3.83 -13.54 25.12
CA ASN A 138 -4.29 -14.78 25.75
C ASN A 138 -3.85 -16.05 25.01
N LYS A 139 -3.33 -15.95 23.78
CA LYS A 139 -2.94 -17.12 22.97
C LYS A 139 -1.43 -17.23 22.77
N GLY A 140 -0.65 -16.32 23.35
CA GLY A 140 0.81 -16.34 23.34
C GLY A 140 1.43 -15.86 22.03
N PHE A 141 0.69 -15.17 21.16
CA PHE A 141 1.27 -14.54 19.97
C PHE A 141 2.01 -13.26 20.34
N VAL A 142 3.02 -12.91 19.57
CA VAL A 142 3.78 -11.66 19.70
C VAL A 142 3.64 -10.86 18.42
N ALA A 143 3.36 -9.56 18.54
CA ALA A 143 3.39 -8.61 17.44
C ALA A 143 4.70 -7.83 17.45
N SER A 144 5.55 -8.08 16.45
CA SER A 144 6.86 -7.45 16.31
C SER A 144 6.90 -6.63 15.03
N PRO A 145 7.40 -5.39 15.08
CA PRO A 145 7.55 -4.62 13.86
C PRO A 145 8.80 -5.06 13.09
N TYR A 146 8.86 -4.77 11.80
CA TYR A 146 10.03 -5.02 10.94
C TYR A 146 10.17 -3.89 9.90
N PHE A 147 11.22 -3.92 9.06
CA PHE A 147 11.36 -2.99 7.94
C PHE A 147 11.00 -3.69 6.63
N CYS A 148 10.12 -3.10 5.81
CA CYS A 148 9.76 -3.66 4.51
C CYS A 148 10.78 -3.36 3.40
N GLY A 149 11.61 -2.32 3.59
CA GLY A 149 12.57 -1.86 2.61
C GLY A 149 11.98 -0.88 1.59
N VAL A 150 12.81 -0.47 0.63
CA VAL A 150 12.43 0.39 -0.50
C VAL A 150 12.33 -0.47 -1.77
N PRO A 151 11.25 -0.36 -2.57
CA PRO A 151 10.06 0.48 -2.36
C PRO A 151 9.04 -0.15 -1.40
N THR A 152 8.21 0.68 -0.78
CA THR A 152 7.13 0.26 0.12
C THR A 152 5.83 0.02 -0.66
N VAL A 153 5.85 -0.94 -1.60
CA VAL A 153 4.66 -1.33 -2.39
C VAL A 153 4.41 -2.85 -2.36
N THR A 154 3.14 -3.23 -2.31
CA THR A 154 2.64 -4.59 -2.21
C THR A 154 3.33 -5.57 -3.15
N MET A 155 3.35 -5.33 -4.47
CA MET A 155 3.94 -6.28 -5.41
C MET A 155 5.44 -6.48 -5.21
N SER A 156 6.19 -5.43 -4.83
CA SER A 156 7.63 -5.56 -4.55
C SER A 156 7.87 -6.35 -3.26
N ILE A 157 7.05 -6.15 -2.24
CA ILE A 157 7.13 -6.88 -0.98
C ILE A 157 6.71 -8.35 -1.16
N GLN A 158 5.62 -8.62 -1.88
CA GLN A 158 5.21 -9.98 -2.25
C GLN A 158 6.29 -10.68 -3.08
N SER A 159 6.94 -9.97 -4.01
CA SER A 159 8.04 -10.53 -4.81
C SER A 159 9.23 -10.94 -3.94
N GLN A 160 9.61 -10.09 -2.98
CA GLN A 160 10.67 -10.40 -2.01
C GLN A 160 10.28 -11.59 -1.13
N MET A 161 9.06 -11.60 -0.61
CA MET A 161 8.55 -12.69 0.23
C MET A 161 8.44 -14.02 -0.52
N PHE A 162 7.94 -14.03 -1.76
CA PHE A 162 7.68 -15.27 -2.50
C PHE A 162 8.88 -15.79 -3.28
N PHE A 163 9.68 -14.90 -3.87
CA PHE A 163 10.73 -15.25 -4.80
C PHE A 163 12.13 -14.81 -4.34
N ASN A 164 12.24 -14.12 -3.21
CA ASN A 164 13.48 -13.49 -2.76
C ASN A 164 14.08 -12.55 -3.82
N ARG A 165 13.21 -11.83 -4.55
CA ARG A 165 13.56 -10.90 -5.62
C ARG A 165 12.90 -9.56 -5.39
N LYS A 166 13.68 -8.49 -5.39
CA LYS A 166 13.17 -7.12 -5.26
C LYS A 166 12.80 -6.55 -6.63
N LEU A 167 11.72 -5.76 -6.66
CA LEU A 167 11.22 -5.08 -7.85
C LEU A 167 11.29 -3.56 -7.66
N PRO A 168 11.48 -2.77 -8.73
CA PRO A 168 11.56 -1.31 -8.64
C PRO A 168 10.21 -0.65 -8.29
N GLY A 169 9.09 -1.36 -8.45
CA GLY A 169 7.75 -0.87 -8.10
C GLY A 169 6.68 -1.81 -8.63
N ASN A 170 5.41 -1.36 -8.60
CA ASN A 170 4.31 -2.09 -9.21
C ASN A 170 4.40 -2.07 -10.75
N GLU A 171 4.82 -0.94 -11.30
CA GLU A 171 5.06 -0.74 -12.72
C GLU A 171 6.35 0.06 -12.87
N TRP A 172 7.09 -0.16 -13.96
CA TRP A 172 8.27 0.63 -14.29
C TRP A 172 8.55 0.64 -15.78
N PHE A 173 9.33 1.62 -16.24
CA PHE A 173 9.88 1.60 -17.59
C PHE A 173 11.12 0.70 -17.64
N SER A 174 11.04 -0.40 -18.38
CA SER A 174 12.16 -1.31 -18.57
C SER A 174 12.99 -0.88 -19.76
N LYS A 175 14.23 -0.39 -19.52
CA LYS A 175 15.16 -0.02 -20.60
C LYS A 175 15.52 -1.19 -21.50
N THR A 176 15.69 -2.38 -20.91
CA THR A 176 16.02 -3.62 -21.65
C THR A 176 14.92 -4.01 -22.62
N ARG A 177 13.64 -3.75 -22.27
CA ARG A 177 12.47 -4.04 -23.10
C ARG A 177 11.95 -2.82 -23.88
N ASN A 178 12.47 -1.63 -23.58
CA ASN A 178 12.06 -0.34 -24.12
C ASN A 178 10.54 -0.09 -24.03
N LYS A 179 9.93 -0.46 -22.90
CA LYS A 179 8.50 -0.26 -22.62
C LYS A 179 8.21 -0.29 -21.13
N GLU A 180 7.05 0.20 -20.75
CA GLU A 180 6.51 -0.03 -19.41
C GLU A 180 6.18 -1.52 -19.21
N VAL A 181 6.48 -2.02 -18.02
CA VAL A 181 6.19 -3.39 -17.58
C VAL A 181 5.58 -3.37 -16.18
N THR A 182 4.83 -4.42 -15.86
CA THR A 182 4.26 -4.65 -14.53
C THR A 182 5.13 -5.64 -13.76
N GLY A 183 5.11 -5.57 -12.43
CA GLY A 183 5.85 -6.50 -11.57
C GLY A 183 5.45 -7.96 -11.70
N ALA A 184 4.29 -8.26 -12.30
CA ALA A 184 3.89 -9.63 -12.66
C ALA A 184 4.91 -10.32 -13.56
N ILE A 185 5.76 -9.55 -14.26
CA ILE A 185 6.88 -10.06 -15.05
C ILE A 185 7.87 -10.89 -14.24
N VAL A 186 7.91 -10.75 -12.90
CA VAL A 186 8.80 -11.53 -12.04
C VAL A 186 8.55 -13.03 -12.14
N GLU A 187 7.31 -13.43 -12.45
CA GLU A 187 6.91 -14.82 -12.61
C GLU A 187 7.18 -15.35 -14.03
N GLU A 188 7.49 -14.49 -15.00
CA GLU A 188 7.77 -14.90 -16.37
C GLU A 188 9.05 -15.74 -16.44
N GLY A 189 8.94 -16.92 -17.06
CA GLY A 189 10.08 -17.84 -17.24
C GLY A 189 10.52 -18.57 -15.97
N LEU A 190 9.91 -18.31 -14.81
CA LEU A 190 10.19 -19.08 -13.60
C LEU A 190 9.52 -20.46 -13.64
N PRO A 191 10.20 -21.54 -13.18
CA PRO A 191 9.55 -22.82 -13.01
C PRO A 191 8.51 -22.72 -11.89
N SER A 192 7.45 -23.53 -11.96
CA SER A 192 6.33 -23.48 -11.00
C SER A 192 6.71 -23.80 -9.55
N ASN A 193 7.91 -24.35 -9.31
CA ASN A 193 8.48 -24.63 -8.00
C ASN A 193 9.41 -23.54 -7.46
N ALA A 194 9.57 -22.43 -8.18
CA ALA A 194 10.45 -21.33 -7.75
C ALA A 194 9.87 -20.52 -6.58
N GLY A 195 8.54 -20.42 -6.49
CA GLY A 195 7.87 -19.58 -5.50
C GLY A 195 7.57 -20.29 -4.18
N LEU A 196 7.52 -19.51 -3.10
CA LEU A 196 7.23 -19.95 -1.73
C LEU A 196 5.91 -20.73 -1.60
N LEU A 197 4.91 -20.40 -2.42
CA LEU A 197 3.58 -21.01 -2.37
C LEU A 197 3.47 -22.24 -3.27
N HIS A 198 4.58 -22.81 -3.76
CA HIS A 198 4.55 -24.03 -4.57
C HIS A 198 3.70 -25.13 -3.92
N LYS A 199 2.75 -25.70 -4.68
CA LYS A 199 1.72 -26.65 -4.23
C LYS A 199 0.69 -26.13 -3.22
N GLY A 200 0.86 -24.91 -2.71
CA GLY A 200 -0.07 -24.21 -1.82
C GLY A 200 -1.24 -23.54 -2.55
N ARG A 201 -1.89 -22.61 -1.85
CA ARG A 201 -3.00 -21.78 -2.36
C ARG A 201 -2.75 -20.30 -2.07
N ALA A 202 -3.13 -19.43 -3.00
CA ALA A 202 -3.09 -17.99 -2.82
C ALA A 202 -4.48 -17.41 -3.12
N PHE A 203 -4.87 -16.38 -2.37
CA PHE A 203 -6.14 -15.68 -2.54
C PHE A 203 -5.88 -14.18 -2.46
N LEU A 204 -6.50 -13.41 -3.35
CA LEU A 204 -6.39 -11.95 -3.44
C LEU A 204 -4.97 -11.37 -3.67
N SER A 205 -3.95 -12.23 -3.72
CA SER A 205 -2.56 -11.92 -4.02
C SER A 205 -2.35 -11.23 -5.37
N GLU A 206 -1.39 -10.30 -5.45
CA GLU A 206 -0.96 -9.67 -6.70
C GLU A 206 -0.07 -10.61 -7.53
N LEU A 207 0.78 -11.39 -6.85
CA LEU A 207 1.63 -12.42 -7.44
C LEU A 207 1.14 -13.83 -7.06
N SER A 208 1.31 -14.82 -7.93
CA SER A 208 0.85 -16.18 -7.59
C SER A 208 1.72 -16.87 -6.53
N GLY A 209 2.98 -16.44 -6.40
CA GLY A 209 3.95 -17.07 -5.51
C GLY A 209 4.24 -18.53 -5.84
N GLY A 210 3.90 -19.01 -7.04
CA GLY A 210 4.00 -20.42 -7.44
C GLY A 210 2.84 -21.31 -6.97
N ALA A 211 1.76 -20.73 -6.42
CA ALA A 211 0.59 -21.46 -5.95
C ALA A 211 -0.04 -22.34 -7.05
N GLN A 212 -0.61 -23.50 -6.66
CA GLN A 212 -1.45 -24.26 -7.58
C GLN A 212 -2.62 -23.38 -8.00
N LYS A 213 -2.96 -23.40 -9.29
CA LYS A 213 -4.13 -22.70 -9.83
C LYS A 213 -5.38 -23.18 -9.09
N GLY A 214 -5.77 -22.41 -8.09
CA GLY A 214 -6.90 -22.63 -7.22
C GLY A 214 -7.33 -21.29 -6.65
N ALA A 215 -8.42 -20.74 -7.21
CA ALA A 215 -9.21 -19.63 -6.69
C ALA A 215 -8.46 -18.30 -6.34
N ASN A 216 -7.54 -17.85 -7.18
CA ASN A 216 -7.11 -16.45 -7.16
C ASN A 216 -8.29 -15.56 -7.59
N VAL A 217 -8.99 -14.88 -6.68
CA VAL A 217 -10.07 -13.94 -7.05
C VAL A 217 -9.58 -12.84 -8.01
N ARG A 218 -8.29 -12.48 -8.00
CA ARG A 218 -7.72 -11.56 -9.00
C ARG A 218 -7.62 -12.16 -10.40
N VAL A 219 -7.47 -13.49 -10.54
CA VAL A 219 -7.62 -14.19 -11.82
C VAL A 219 -9.08 -14.14 -12.32
N TRP A 220 -10.07 -13.93 -11.44
CA TRP A 220 -11.46 -13.69 -11.85
C TRP A 220 -11.69 -12.28 -12.43
N ILE A 221 -10.80 -11.33 -12.13
CA ILE A 221 -10.95 -9.92 -12.51
C ILE A 221 -10.00 -9.55 -13.67
N ASP A 222 -8.72 -9.93 -13.61
CA ASP A 222 -7.67 -9.41 -14.51
C ASP A 222 -7.23 -10.36 -15.63
N LYS A 223 -7.40 -11.69 -15.48
CA LYS A 223 -7.00 -12.63 -16.55
C LYS A 223 -8.22 -13.07 -17.33
N ASP A 224 -8.69 -12.21 -18.24
CA ASP A 224 -9.40 -12.61 -19.47
C ASP A 224 -9.84 -11.42 -20.36
N SER A 225 -9.01 -10.39 -20.51
CA SER A 225 -9.29 -9.34 -21.51
C SER A 225 -8.97 -9.75 -22.96
N GLU A 226 -8.10 -10.74 -23.18
CA GLU A 226 -7.67 -11.11 -24.54
C GLU A 226 -7.99 -12.54 -24.99
N LYS A 227 -8.34 -13.50 -24.10
CA LYS A 227 -8.34 -14.93 -24.47
C LYS A 227 -9.66 -15.70 -24.34
N TYR A 228 -10.67 -15.21 -23.62
CA TYR A 228 -11.96 -15.90 -23.51
C TYR A 228 -13.12 -14.94 -23.79
N GLY A 229 -13.75 -15.16 -24.94
CA GLY A 229 -14.95 -14.43 -25.33
C GLY A 229 -16.13 -14.66 -24.39
N GLY A 230 -16.87 -13.58 -24.16
CA GLY A 230 -18.29 -13.60 -23.77
C GLY A 230 -18.55 -13.51 -22.27
N PHE A 231 -19.13 -12.37 -21.86
CA PHE A 231 -19.80 -12.08 -20.59
C PHE A 231 -20.51 -13.28 -19.90
N TRP A 232 -21.03 -14.23 -20.67
CA TRP A 232 -21.73 -15.43 -20.19
C TRP A 232 -20.82 -16.52 -19.58
N SER A 233 -19.54 -16.60 -19.94
CA SER A 233 -18.58 -17.50 -19.30
C SER A 233 -18.25 -17.04 -17.87
N LYS A 234 -18.06 -15.73 -17.69
CA LYS A 234 -17.92 -15.04 -16.38
C LYS A 234 -19.14 -15.28 -15.48
N ILE A 235 -20.36 -15.09 -16.00
CA ILE A 235 -21.61 -15.39 -15.26
C ILE A 235 -21.69 -16.87 -14.83
N ARG A 236 -21.22 -17.81 -15.67
CA ARG A 236 -21.26 -19.25 -15.38
C ARG A 236 -20.26 -19.66 -14.30
N GLU A 237 -19.06 -19.08 -14.30
CA GLU A 237 -18.10 -19.28 -13.20
C GLU A 237 -18.59 -18.65 -11.90
N ILE A 238 -19.15 -17.43 -11.95
CA ILE A 238 -19.80 -16.79 -10.79
C ILE A 238 -20.93 -17.68 -10.24
N GLY A 239 -21.69 -18.30 -11.15
CA GLY A 239 -22.73 -19.29 -10.86
C GLY A 239 -22.24 -20.52 -10.09
N ARG A 240 -21.02 -20.98 -10.34
CA ARG A 240 -20.41 -22.13 -9.62
C ARG A 240 -19.88 -21.75 -8.24
N SER A 241 -19.63 -20.47 -8.01
CA SER A 241 -19.24 -19.92 -6.71
C SER A 241 -20.44 -19.57 -5.83
N ILE A 242 -21.67 -19.60 -6.37
CA ILE A 242 -22.94 -19.37 -5.63
C ILE A 242 -23.04 -20.18 -4.32
N PRO A 243 -22.63 -21.46 -4.23
CA PRO A 243 -22.69 -22.20 -2.96
C PRO A 243 -21.72 -21.69 -1.88
N TYR A 244 -20.55 -21.17 -2.27
CA TYR A 244 -19.60 -20.49 -1.37
C TYR A 244 -20.13 -19.10 -0.99
N LEU A 245 -20.76 -18.41 -1.93
CA LEU A 245 -21.51 -17.15 -1.80
C LEU A 245 -22.65 -17.22 -0.78
N VAL A 246 -23.49 -18.27 -0.86
CA VAL A 246 -24.63 -18.48 0.05
C VAL A 246 -24.15 -18.87 1.46
N ARG A 247 -22.99 -19.53 1.58
CA ARG A 247 -22.36 -19.82 2.88
C ARG A 247 -21.61 -18.62 3.48
N GLY A 248 -21.03 -17.74 2.64
CA GLY A 248 -20.28 -16.55 3.05
C GLY A 248 -21.12 -15.28 3.26
N MET A 249 -22.34 -15.21 2.72
CA MET A 249 -23.29 -14.13 3.02
C MET A 249 -23.83 -14.27 4.45
N LYS A 250 -23.04 -13.81 5.43
CA LYS A 250 -23.46 -13.69 6.84
C LYS A 250 -24.05 -12.32 7.19
N PHE A 251 -24.23 -11.42 6.22
CA PHE A 251 -24.60 -10.04 6.52
C PHE A 251 -26.12 -9.79 6.46
N PRO A 252 -26.74 -9.31 7.56
CA PRO A 252 -28.11 -8.82 7.52
C PRO A 252 -28.18 -7.56 6.64
N GLY A 253 -29.32 -7.34 5.98
CA GLY A 253 -29.51 -6.22 5.03
C GLY A 253 -29.18 -4.81 5.56
N ILE A 254 -29.07 -4.63 6.88
CA ILE A 254 -28.70 -3.36 7.54
C ILE A 254 -27.27 -2.93 7.20
N THR A 255 -26.30 -3.85 7.13
CA THR A 255 -24.90 -3.51 6.82
C THR A 255 -24.75 -3.06 5.37
N PHE A 256 -25.40 -3.78 4.45
CA PHE A 256 -25.49 -3.37 3.04
C PHE A 256 -26.13 -1.98 2.88
N TRP A 257 -27.22 -1.70 3.61
CA TRP A 257 -27.85 -0.38 3.58
C TRP A 257 -26.97 0.74 4.12
N LYS A 258 -26.16 0.48 5.16
CA LYS A 258 -25.18 1.45 5.68
C LYS A 258 -24.09 1.73 4.66
N GLU A 259 -23.55 0.71 4.03
CA GLU A 259 -22.53 0.87 2.99
C GLU A 259 -23.07 1.56 1.75
N TRP A 260 -24.28 1.21 1.31
CA TRP A 260 -24.92 1.88 0.20
C TRP A 260 -25.13 3.37 0.47
N ARG A 261 -25.52 3.73 1.70
CA ARG A 261 -25.64 5.14 2.13
C ARG A 261 -24.27 5.82 2.20
N GLN A 262 -23.26 5.14 2.74
CA GLN A 262 -21.90 5.67 2.80
C GLN A 262 -21.34 5.90 1.39
N MET A 263 -21.49 4.92 0.49
CA MET A 263 -21.12 5.02 -0.91
C MET A 263 -21.81 6.20 -1.58
N LYS A 264 -23.13 6.38 -1.39
CA LYS A 264 -23.86 7.56 -1.90
C LYS A 264 -23.33 8.89 -1.34
N LYS A 265 -22.98 8.92 -0.04
CA LYS A 265 -22.40 10.08 0.61
C LYS A 265 -21.02 10.38 0.02
N ASP A 266 -20.19 9.36 -0.17
CA ASP A 266 -18.85 9.49 -0.74
C ASP A 266 -18.92 10.01 -2.19
N PHE A 267 -19.85 9.49 -3.01
CA PHE A 267 -20.16 10.01 -4.35
C PHE A 267 -20.61 11.48 -4.35
N ALA A 268 -21.22 11.96 -3.28
CA ALA A 268 -21.74 13.32 -3.18
C ALA A 268 -20.75 14.32 -2.57
N GLU A 269 -19.87 13.86 -1.67
CA GLU A 269 -19.03 14.73 -0.84
C GLU A 269 -17.55 14.72 -1.22
N LYS A 270 -17.05 13.70 -1.93
CA LYS A 270 -15.66 13.65 -2.37
C LYS A 270 -15.49 14.19 -3.79
N ASN A 271 -14.54 15.11 -3.95
CA ASN A 271 -14.03 15.50 -5.25
C ASN A 271 -13.14 14.37 -5.79
N TYR A 272 -13.74 13.45 -6.53
CA TYR A 272 -13.03 12.45 -7.31
C TYR A 272 -12.51 13.11 -8.58
N GLU A 273 -11.22 13.43 -8.61
CA GLU A 273 -10.63 14.23 -9.68
C GLU A 273 -10.25 13.39 -10.91
N THR A 274 -10.11 12.06 -10.77
CA THR A 274 -9.80 11.14 -11.88
C THR A 274 -10.97 10.28 -12.32
N GLU A 275 -10.94 9.76 -13.56
CA GLU A 275 -11.95 8.80 -14.04
C GLU A 275 -11.96 7.50 -13.21
N THR A 276 -10.79 7.07 -12.73
CA THR A 276 -10.67 5.85 -11.92
C THR A 276 -11.31 6.02 -10.54
N ASP A 277 -11.13 7.20 -9.93
CA ASP A 277 -11.68 7.53 -8.62
C ASP A 277 -13.22 7.40 -8.56
N LYS A 278 -13.91 7.66 -9.68
CA LYS A 278 -15.38 7.52 -9.79
C LYS A 278 -15.86 6.10 -9.53
N TYR A 279 -15.02 5.09 -9.75
CA TYR A 279 -15.37 3.68 -9.57
C TYR A 279 -14.83 3.11 -8.26
N ALA A 280 -13.95 3.83 -7.55
CA ALA A 280 -13.34 3.36 -6.31
C ALA A 280 -14.37 2.93 -5.25
N PRO A 281 -15.48 3.65 -4.99
CA PRO A 281 -16.45 3.20 -3.98
C PRO A 281 -17.08 1.85 -4.31
N VAL A 282 -17.32 1.56 -5.59
CA VAL A 282 -17.88 0.29 -6.06
C VAL A 282 -16.85 -0.83 -5.94
N TYR A 283 -15.61 -0.56 -6.37
CA TYR A 283 -14.49 -1.50 -6.27
C TYR A 283 -14.21 -1.91 -4.82
N ILE A 284 -14.08 -0.93 -3.93
CA ILE A 284 -13.85 -1.12 -2.49
C ILE A 284 -15.00 -1.93 -1.87
N SER A 285 -16.24 -1.60 -2.21
CA SER A 285 -17.41 -2.36 -1.72
C SER A 285 -17.39 -3.82 -2.18
N MET A 286 -16.91 -4.11 -3.41
CA MET A 286 -16.81 -5.46 -3.94
C MET A 286 -15.68 -6.25 -3.25
N LEU A 287 -14.50 -5.63 -3.09
CA LEU A 287 -13.37 -6.25 -2.39
C LEU A 287 -13.75 -6.65 -0.95
N ASN A 288 -14.29 -5.68 -0.20
CA ASN A 288 -14.48 -5.82 1.25
C ASN A 288 -15.58 -6.84 1.61
N ASN A 289 -16.68 -6.85 0.87
CA ASN A 289 -17.83 -7.69 1.22
C ASN A 289 -17.80 -9.08 0.58
N PHE A 290 -17.30 -9.15 -0.65
CA PHE A 290 -17.38 -10.37 -1.46
C PHE A 290 -16.03 -11.08 -1.52
N ALA A 291 -14.99 -10.37 -1.96
CA ALA A 291 -13.69 -10.98 -2.21
C ALA A 291 -13.05 -11.51 -0.92
N ALA A 292 -13.09 -10.73 0.16
CA ALA A 292 -12.58 -11.12 1.48
C ALA A 292 -13.30 -12.35 2.06
N SER A 293 -14.62 -12.43 1.92
CA SER A 293 -15.41 -13.59 2.37
C SER A 293 -15.06 -14.86 1.60
N VAL A 294 -14.89 -14.75 0.28
CA VAL A 294 -14.48 -15.87 -0.58
C VAL A 294 -13.06 -16.33 -0.25
N ALA A 295 -12.14 -15.39 -0.04
CA ALA A 295 -10.77 -15.71 0.40
C ALA A 295 -10.77 -16.44 1.74
N THR A 296 -11.54 -15.95 2.71
CA THR A 296 -11.66 -16.56 4.05
C THR A 296 -12.12 -18.02 3.97
N GLU A 297 -13.21 -18.30 3.25
CA GLU A 297 -13.69 -19.68 3.05
C GLU A 297 -12.71 -20.54 2.24
N GLY A 298 -12.03 -19.93 1.26
CA GLY A 298 -10.97 -20.57 0.49
C GLY A 298 -9.78 -21.01 1.34
N LEU A 299 -9.30 -20.14 2.25
CA LEU A 299 -8.24 -20.45 3.19
C LEU A 299 -8.65 -21.57 4.12
N LYS A 300 -9.85 -21.47 4.73
CA LYS A 300 -10.38 -22.49 5.64
C LYS A 300 -10.43 -23.86 4.97
N LYS A 301 -10.94 -23.92 3.73
CA LYS A 301 -10.97 -25.15 2.94
C LYS A 301 -9.56 -25.70 2.68
N ALA A 302 -8.63 -24.84 2.26
CA ALA A 302 -7.27 -25.27 1.95
C ALA A 302 -6.49 -25.76 3.19
N ILE A 303 -6.78 -25.20 4.38
CA ILE A 303 -6.28 -25.69 5.66
C ILE A 303 -6.85 -27.08 5.98
N ILE A 304 -8.16 -27.28 5.78
CA ILE A 304 -8.83 -28.59 5.98
C ILE A 304 -8.27 -29.65 5.03
N GLU A 305 -7.92 -29.26 3.81
CA GLU A 305 -7.30 -30.12 2.80
C GLU A 305 -5.78 -30.32 3.03
N GLU A 306 -5.24 -29.81 4.15
CA GLU A 306 -3.83 -29.94 4.52
C GLU A 306 -2.86 -29.45 3.43
N ALA A 307 -3.23 -28.36 2.75
CA ALA A 307 -2.31 -27.72 1.79
C ALA A 307 -0.99 -27.36 2.50
N PRO A 308 0.17 -27.44 1.82
CA PRO A 308 1.46 -27.16 2.47
C PRO A 308 1.54 -25.70 2.94
N SER A 309 0.99 -24.78 2.15
CA SER A 309 0.88 -23.36 2.48
C SER A 309 -0.40 -22.74 1.90
N VAL A 310 -0.91 -21.73 2.60
CA VAL A 310 -2.02 -20.89 2.15
C VAL A 310 -1.68 -19.43 2.41
N TYR A 311 -2.07 -18.55 1.48
CA TYR A 311 -1.86 -17.11 1.57
C TYR A 311 -3.12 -16.33 1.21
N ALA A 312 -3.43 -15.28 1.96
CA ALA A 312 -4.40 -14.25 1.60
C ALA A 312 -3.83 -12.85 1.76
N ASP A 313 -4.20 -11.98 0.84
CA ASP A 313 -4.01 -10.53 0.94
C ASP A 313 -5.34 -9.82 1.20
N PHE A 314 -5.51 -9.23 2.39
CA PHE A 314 -6.70 -8.46 2.73
C PHE A 314 -6.45 -6.96 2.55
N SER A 315 -6.69 -6.47 1.33
CA SER A 315 -6.43 -5.08 0.93
C SER A 315 -7.47 -4.04 1.37
N GLY A 316 -8.55 -4.47 2.04
CA GLY A 316 -9.66 -3.58 2.38
C GLY A 316 -9.24 -2.40 3.26
N TYR A 317 -8.32 -2.61 4.21
CA TYR A 317 -7.80 -1.54 5.05
C TYR A 317 -7.02 -0.50 4.23
N ASP A 318 -6.06 -0.95 3.41
CA ASP A 318 -5.23 -0.10 2.56
C ASP A 318 -6.07 0.78 1.64
N GLU A 319 -7.05 0.19 0.95
CA GLU A 319 -8.00 0.90 0.11
C GLU A 319 -8.79 1.96 0.89
N LYS A 320 -9.27 1.65 2.10
CA LYS A 320 -9.95 2.65 2.93
C LYS A 320 -8.97 3.72 3.46
N ALA A 321 -7.76 3.35 3.81
CA ALA A 321 -6.75 4.28 4.29
C ALA A 321 -6.37 5.28 3.19
N HIS A 322 -6.24 4.83 1.95
CA HIS A 322 -5.95 5.65 0.78
C HIS A 322 -6.95 6.79 0.56
N TYR A 323 -8.26 6.48 0.64
CA TYR A 323 -9.30 7.47 0.37
C TYR A 323 -9.78 8.24 1.59
N TYR A 324 -9.74 7.67 2.79
CA TYR A 324 -10.32 8.27 4.00
C TYR A 324 -9.29 8.66 5.06
N GLY A 325 -8.03 8.26 4.86
CA GLY A 325 -6.94 8.45 5.79
C GLY A 325 -6.69 7.19 6.62
N TYR A 326 -5.41 6.89 6.83
CA TYR A 326 -4.87 5.74 7.57
C TYR A 326 -5.22 5.67 9.07
N SER A 327 -6.05 6.58 9.60
CA SER A 327 -6.55 6.54 10.99
C SER A 327 -8.05 6.85 11.06
N SER A 328 -8.73 6.81 9.93
CA SER A 328 -10.16 7.10 9.85
C SER A 328 -11.00 5.98 10.43
N ASP A 329 -12.20 6.33 10.92
CA ASP A 329 -13.19 5.35 11.36
C ASP A 329 -13.55 4.36 10.24
N GLN A 330 -13.52 4.80 8.98
CA GLN A 330 -13.76 3.96 7.81
C GLN A 330 -12.66 2.91 7.64
N ALA A 331 -11.38 3.30 7.76
CA ALA A 331 -10.26 2.36 7.70
C ALA A 331 -10.30 1.38 8.87
N PHE A 332 -10.51 1.86 10.09
CA PHE A 332 -10.59 0.99 11.27
C PHE A 332 -11.83 0.08 11.30
N THR A 333 -12.97 0.54 10.78
CA THR A 333 -14.15 -0.33 10.61
C THR A 333 -13.88 -1.45 9.61
N GLU A 334 -13.08 -1.20 8.58
CA GLU A 334 -12.67 -2.26 7.65
C GLU A 334 -11.67 -3.22 8.30
N LEU A 335 -10.74 -2.70 9.12
CA LEU A 335 -9.85 -3.53 9.91
C LEU A 335 -10.62 -4.47 10.86
N ASP A 336 -11.69 -4.01 11.51
CA ASP A 336 -12.56 -4.87 12.34
C ASP A 336 -13.20 -6.01 11.56
N ARG A 337 -13.46 -5.83 10.26
CA ARG A 337 -13.96 -6.91 9.40
C ARG A 337 -12.86 -7.90 9.04
N ILE A 338 -11.68 -7.40 8.70
CA ILE A 338 -10.50 -8.23 8.45
C ILE A 338 -10.16 -9.04 9.71
N ASP A 339 -10.21 -8.43 10.88
CA ASP A 339 -9.98 -9.07 12.19
C ASP A 339 -10.98 -10.22 12.45
N LYS A 340 -12.26 -10.05 12.11
CA LYS A 340 -13.26 -11.13 12.18
C LYS A 340 -12.94 -12.29 11.25
N ASN A 341 -12.51 -12.00 10.02
CA ASN A 341 -12.07 -13.04 9.08
C ASN A 341 -10.84 -13.79 9.62
N ILE A 342 -9.87 -13.08 10.20
CA ILE A 342 -8.71 -13.67 10.88
C ILE A 342 -9.17 -14.58 12.02
N GLY A 343 -10.15 -14.17 12.82
CA GLY A 343 -10.74 -15.02 13.87
C GLY A 343 -11.27 -16.36 13.35
N GLU A 344 -12.01 -16.36 12.23
CA GLU A 344 -12.53 -17.59 11.61
C GLU A 344 -11.42 -18.50 11.06
N ILE A 345 -10.39 -17.90 10.44
CA ILE A 345 -9.23 -18.63 9.91
C ILE A 345 -8.44 -19.24 11.07
N MET A 346 -8.21 -18.49 12.14
CA MET A 346 -7.52 -18.93 13.35
C MET A 346 -8.23 -20.11 14.03
N GLU A 347 -9.57 -20.09 14.11
CA GLU A 347 -10.34 -21.21 14.64
C GLU A 347 -10.13 -22.48 13.81
N THR A 348 -10.13 -22.35 12.48
CA THR A 348 -9.90 -23.47 11.56
C THR A 348 -8.47 -23.98 11.66
N ALA A 349 -7.48 -23.08 11.65
CA ALA A 349 -6.07 -23.44 11.81
C ALA A 349 -5.84 -24.19 13.13
N ARG A 350 -6.41 -23.73 14.25
CA ARG A 350 -6.30 -24.43 15.54
C ARG A 350 -6.86 -25.85 15.49
N LYS A 351 -7.96 -26.08 14.76
CA LYS A 351 -8.62 -27.40 14.67
C LYS A 351 -7.87 -28.39 13.77
N TYR A 352 -7.24 -27.90 12.70
CA TYR A 352 -6.60 -28.74 11.67
C TYR A 352 -5.07 -28.62 11.65
N GLY A 353 -4.46 -27.99 12.66
CA GLY A 353 -3.01 -27.93 12.83
C GLY A 353 -2.29 -26.89 11.95
N GLY A 354 -2.87 -25.71 11.73
CA GLY A 354 -2.25 -24.62 10.97
C GLY A 354 -1.24 -23.80 11.78
N ARG A 355 -0.13 -23.42 11.14
CA ARG A 355 0.89 -22.51 11.68
C ARG A 355 0.64 -21.12 11.14
N VAL A 356 0.07 -20.24 11.97
CA VAL A 356 -0.47 -18.95 11.51
C VAL A 356 0.52 -17.80 11.71
N PHE A 357 0.68 -17.01 10.66
CA PHE A 357 1.35 -15.72 10.67
C PHE A 357 0.37 -14.68 10.11
N VAL A 358 0.17 -13.60 10.87
CA VAL A 358 -0.53 -12.40 10.38
C VAL A 358 0.51 -11.30 10.23
N PHE A 359 0.60 -10.63 9.10
CA PHE A 359 1.56 -9.56 8.90
C PHE A 359 0.97 -8.45 8.07
N SER A 360 1.60 -7.28 8.10
CA SER A 360 1.38 -6.24 7.11
C SER A 360 2.62 -6.14 6.24
N ASP A 361 2.46 -5.71 5.00
CA ASP A 361 3.54 -5.50 4.05
C ASP A 361 4.15 -4.11 4.18
N HIS A 362 3.33 -3.06 4.31
CA HIS A 362 3.74 -1.67 4.55
C HIS A 362 2.70 -0.91 5.39
N GLY A 363 3.03 0.32 5.78
CA GLY A 363 2.05 1.26 6.32
C GLY A 363 1.55 2.26 5.26
N GLN A 364 0.96 3.37 5.70
CA GLN A 364 0.71 4.53 4.85
C GLN A 364 1.04 5.85 5.56
N THR A 365 1.45 6.85 4.79
CA THR A 365 1.75 8.21 5.21
C THR A 365 0.78 9.17 4.53
N PRO A 366 0.19 10.16 5.24
CA PRO A 366 -0.74 11.11 4.61
C PRO A 366 -0.05 11.93 3.51
N SER A 367 -0.80 12.24 2.46
CA SER A 367 -0.24 12.84 1.24
C SER A 367 -1.13 13.88 0.59
N GLU A 368 -0.51 14.67 -0.29
CA GLU A 368 -1.18 15.54 -1.25
C GLU A 368 -0.64 15.19 -2.64
N THR A 369 -1.51 15.09 -3.65
CA THR A 369 -1.07 14.76 -5.01
C THR A 369 -0.20 15.88 -5.58
N PHE A 370 0.87 15.50 -6.30
CA PHE A 370 1.75 16.44 -6.99
C PHE A 370 0.95 17.30 -7.97
N VAL A 371 -0.01 16.67 -8.68
CA VAL A 371 -0.91 17.37 -9.60
C VAL A 371 -1.83 18.33 -8.84
N GLY A 372 -2.45 17.92 -7.75
CA GLY A 372 -3.34 18.79 -6.96
C GLY A 372 -2.60 19.98 -6.35
N LYS A 373 -1.36 19.77 -5.89
CA LYS A 373 -0.55 20.80 -5.24
C LYS A 373 0.12 21.77 -6.21
N PHE A 374 0.63 21.27 -7.34
CA PHE A 374 1.45 22.04 -8.27
C PHE A 374 0.80 22.28 -9.64
N GLY A 375 -0.40 21.75 -9.87
CA GLY A 375 -1.17 21.94 -11.11
C GLY A 375 -0.53 21.31 -12.35
N LYS A 376 0.38 20.34 -12.18
CA LYS A 376 1.21 19.79 -13.26
C LYS A 376 1.50 18.32 -13.04
N LYS A 377 1.58 17.50 -14.10
CA LYS A 377 1.99 16.10 -13.98
C LYS A 377 3.51 15.99 -13.80
N PRO A 378 4.02 14.99 -13.06
CA PRO A 378 5.45 14.79 -12.91
C PRO A 378 6.22 14.64 -14.23
N GLN A 379 5.65 13.92 -15.22
CA GLN A 379 6.26 13.79 -16.55
C GLN A 379 6.35 15.14 -17.28
N ASP A 380 5.31 15.98 -17.21
CA ASP A 380 5.31 17.31 -17.85
C ASP A 380 6.34 18.23 -17.19
N PHE A 381 6.45 18.17 -15.86
CA PHE A 381 7.51 18.87 -15.12
C PHE A 381 8.90 18.41 -15.56
N LEU A 382 9.12 17.11 -15.70
CA LEU A 382 10.38 16.54 -16.15
C LEU A 382 10.74 16.96 -17.58
N ASP A 383 9.78 16.96 -18.49
CA ASP A 383 9.97 17.41 -19.88
C ASP A 383 10.33 18.91 -19.96
N GLU A 384 9.76 19.74 -19.09
CA GLU A 384 10.15 21.15 -19.00
C GLU A 384 11.59 21.32 -18.53
N LEU A 385 12.03 20.54 -17.53
CA LEU A 385 13.43 20.54 -17.11
C LEU A 385 14.37 20.04 -18.20
N GLY A 386 13.97 19.00 -18.94
CA GLY A 386 14.71 18.50 -20.09
C GLY A 386 14.98 19.60 -21.12
N LYS A 387 13.93 20.33 -21.54
CA LYS A 387 14.04 21.45 -22.50
C LYS A 387 14.92 22.60 -22.01
N GLN A 388 14.98 22.83 -20.70
CA GLN A 388 15.83 23.88 -20.12
C GLN A 388 17.30 23.49 -20.04
N THR A 389 17.61 22.19 -20.06
CA THR A 389 18.96 21.66 -19.84
C THR A 389 19.62 21.16 -21.12
N ASP A 390 18.83 20.75 -22.11
CA ASP A 390 19.30 20.37 -23.44
C ASP A 390 18.41 20.99 -24.54
N SER A 391 19.00 21.81 -25.40
CA SER A 391 18.32 22.43 -26.54
C SER A 391 17.84 21.43 -27.60
N MET A 392 18.39 20.21 -27.62
CA MET A 392 17.99 19.13 -28.52
C MET A 392 17.00 18.15 -27.89
N TYR A 393 16.57 18.41 -26.65
CA TYR A 393 15.63 17.56 -25.91
C TYR A 393 14.32 17.33 -26.66
N LYS A 394 13.87 16.08 -26.70
CA LYS A 394 12.55 15.68 -27.20
C LYS A 394 11.73 15.12 -26.05
N ASN A 395 10.42 15.43 -26.05
CA ASN A 395 9.50 14.87 -25.05
C ASN A 395 9.63 13.34 -25.02
N GLY A 396 9.81 12.79 -23.82
CA GLY A 396 10.02 11.35 -23.61
C GLY A 396 11.47 10.85 -23.77
N ASP A 397 12.45 11.74 -23.97
CA ASP A 397 13.88 11.37 -23.79
C ASP A 397 14.17 11.03 -22.33
N LEU A 398 13.48 11.69 -21.39
CA LEU A 398 13.38 11.31 -19.99
C LEU A 398 12.01 10.71 -19.72
N VAL A 399 11.98 9.49 -19.19
CA VAL A 399 10.75 8.77 -18.83
C VAL A 399 10.61 8.77 -17.32
N PHE A 400 9.50 9.30 -16.81
CA PHE A 400 9.12 9.23 -15.41
C PHE A 400 8.25 8.01 -15.15
N SER A 401 8.59 7.25 -14.12
CA SER A 401 7.76 6.16 -13.63
C SER A 401 7.54 6.29 -12.13
N GLN A 402 6.27 6.47 -11.76
CA GLN A 402 5.85 6.72 -10.38
C GLN A 402 5.76 5.43 -9.58
N VAL A 403 6.15 5.53 -8.32
CA VAL A 403 5.95 4.55 -7.24
C VAL A 403 5.38 5.34 -6.07
N TYR A 404 4.23 5.99 -6.29
CA TYR A 404 3.55 6.88 -5.35
C TYR A 404 4.48 8.03 -4.91
N SER A 405 4.95 8.03 -3.66
CA SER A 405 5.87 9.05 -3.11
C SER A 405 7.35 8.88 -3.52
N MET A 406 7.67 7.94 -4.42
CA MET A 406 8.98 7.77 -5.06
C MET A 406 8.84 7.79 -6.59
N GLY A 407 9.84 8.32 -7.30
CA GLY A 407 9.84 8.39 -8.77
C GLY A 407 11.15 7.87 -9.36
N ASN A 408 11.05 7.00 -10.36
CA ASN A 408 12.18 6.59 -11.19
C ASN A 408 12.22 7.42 -12.47
N ILE A 409 13.38 7.98 -12.80
CA ILE A 409 13.60 8.72 -14.04
C ILE A 409 14.62 7.96 -14.88
N TYR A 410 14.28 7.69 -16.13
CA TYR A 410 15.11 6.94 -17.08
C TYR A 410 15.52 7.83 -18.25
N LEU A 411 16.82 7.90 -18.52
CA LEU A 411 17.42 8.46 -19.73
C LEU A 411 17.33 7.41 -20.83
N LYS A 412 16.35 7.55 -21.72
CA LYS A 412 16.04 6.55 -22.76
C LYS A 412 17.18 6.33 -23.75
N ASN A 413 17.99 7.37 -23.96
CA ASN A 413 19.11 7.35 -24.91
C ASN A 413 20.40 6.75 -24.33
N VAL A 414 20.40 6.33 -23.06
CA VAL A 414 21.53 5.65 -22.40
C VAL A 414 21.18 4.19 -22.16
N SER A 415 22.01 3.29 -22.69
CA SER A 415 21.94 1.86 -22.42
C SER A 415 22.39 1.55 -20.98
N GLY A 416 21.63 0.75 -20.24
CA GLY A 416 21.93 0.46 -18.83
C GLY A 416 21.70 1.67 -17.92
N HIS A 417 22.40 1.72 -16.79
CA HIS A 417 22.31 2.86 -15.86
C HIS A 417 23.21 4.02 -16.26
N ALA A 418 22.65 5.22 -16.33
CA ALA A 418 23.42 6.45 -16.42
C ALA A 418 23.95 6.86 -15.04
N GLY A 419 25.27 7.03 -14.91
CA GLY A 419 25.89 7.58 -13.71
C GLY A 419 25.78 9.11 -13.64
N ALA A 420 26.10 9.70 -12.49
CA ALA A 420 26.02 11.14 -12.25
C ALA A 420 26.78 11.98 -13.29
N ALA A 421 27.96 11.52 -13.72
CA ALA A 421 28.76 12.19 -14.75
C ALA A 421 28.08 12.19 -16.13
N GLU A 422 27.41 11.08 -16.49
CA GLU A 422 26.68 10.95 -17.76
C GLU A 422 25.39 11.77 -17.75
N ILE A 423 24.66 11.75 -16.64
CA ILE A 423 23.47 12.59 -16.44
C ILE A 423 23.86 14.07 -16.57
N LYS A 424 24.94 14.50 -15.91
CA LYS A 424 25.45 15.89 -16.00
C LYS A 424 25.85 16.27 -17.43
N LYS A 425 26.42 15.33 -18.19
CA LYS A 425 26.82 15.54 -19.58
C LYS A 425 25.60 15.70 -20.50
N ASN A 426 24.59 14.85 -20.35
CA ASN A 426 23.40 14.84 -21.22
C ASN A 426 22.38 15.91 -20.83
N HIS A 427 22.24 16.21 -19.54
CA HIS A 427 21.28 17.17 -19.00
C HIS A 427 21.94 18.05 -17.91
N PRO A 428 22.81 19.01 -18.28
CA PRO A 428 23.54 19.84 -17.33
C PRO A 428 22.59 20.65 -16.43
N GLY A 429 22.76 20.53 -15.11
CA GLY A 429 21.97 21.27 -14.12
C GLY A 429 20.60 20.66 -13.80
N ILE A 430 20.24 19.51 -14.38
CA ILE A 430 18.91 18.91 -14.17
C ILE A 430 18.68 18.49 -12.73
N ILE A 431 19.71 17.98 -12.05
CA ILE A 431 19.59 17.51 -10.67
C ILE A 431 19.33 18.69 -9.73
N GLU A 432 20.09 19.77 -9.88
CA GLU A 432 19.93 20.99 -9.09
C GLU A 432 18.54 21.59 -9.29
N LYS A 433 18.01 21.56 -10.52
CA LYS A 433 16.64 22.00 -10.83
C LYS A 433 15.58 21.08 -10.24
N LEU A 434 15.77 19.76 -10.31
CA LEU A 434 14.87 18.77 -9.72
C LEU A 434 14.73 19.00 -8.21
N VAL A 435 15.83 19.01 -7.47
CA VAL A 435 15.83 19.14 -6.00
C VAL A 435 15.47 20.55 -5.52
N SER A 436 15.43 21.54 -6.41
CA SER A 436 14.94 22.89 -6.11
C SER A 436 13.41 22.97 -6.08
N HIS A 437 12.72 22.01 -6.71
CA HIS A 437 11.26 21.97 -6.74
C HIS A 437 10.70 21.50 -5.39
N GLN A 438 9.68 22.19 -4.86
CA GLN A 438 9.10 21.88 -3.54
C GLN A 438 8.46 20.49 -3.45
N GLY A 439 8.12 19.88 -4.58
CA GLY A 439 7.62 18.50 -4.64
C GLY A 439 8.70 17.41 -4.60
N VAL A 440 9.99 17.76 -4.58
CA VAL A 440 11.12 16.81 -4.58
C VAL A 440 11.95 17.04 -3.33
N GLY A 441 11.99 16.05 -2.42
CA GLY A 441 12.77 16.14 -1.19
C GLY A 441 14.25 15.82 -1.41
N MET A 442 14.51 14.79 -2.22
CA MET A 442 15.85 14.29 -2.48
C MET A 442 15.92 13.53 -3.82
N ALA A 443 17.06 13.61 -4.49
CA ALA A 443 17.45 12.75 -5.61
C ALA A 443 18.61 11.83 -5.21
N ALA A 444 18.55 10.57 -5.61
CA ALA A 444 19.59 9.56 -5.44
C ALA A 444 20.16 9.16 -6.81
N LEU A 445 21.49 9.10 -6.89
CA LEU A 445 22.25 8.92 -8.12
C LEU A 445 23.37 7.89 -7.94
N ARG A 446 23.67 7.14 -8.98
CA ARG A 446 24.89 6.31 -9.03
C ARG A 446 26.09 7.16 -9.39
N ASP A 447 27.20 6.93 -8.71
CA ASP A 447 28.50 7.50 -9.06
C ASP A 447 29.60 6.45 -8.88
N SER A 448 30.77 6.72 -9.45
CA SER A 448 31.93 5.82 -9.42
C SER A 448 32.35 5.38 -8.00
N GLY A 449 32.08 6.20 -6.98
CA GLY A 449 32.40 5.94 -5.58
C GLY A 449 31.25 5.38 -4.71
N GLY A 450 30.04 5.20 -5.26
CA GLY A 450 28.86 4.77 -4.51
C GLY A 450 27.57 5.46 -4.94
N ILE A 451 26.69 5.75 -3.99
CA ILE A 451 25.43 6.47 -4.23
C ILE A 451 25.56 7.90 -3.71
N ILE A 452 25.19 8.89 -4.52
CA ILE A 452 25.08 10.28 -4.09
C ILE A 452 23.62 10.60 -3.83
N LEU A 453 23.35 11.19 -2.67
CA LEU A 453 22.08 11.80 -2.33
C LEU A 453 22.20 13.32 -2.42
N ILE A 454 21.25 13.99 -3.06
CA ILE A 454 21.22 15.44 -3.21
C ILE A 454 19.83 15.94 -2.82
N SER A 455 19.78 16.89 -1.91
CA SER A 455 18.58 17.67 -1.57
C SER A 455 18.84 19.15 -1.88
N LYS A 456 17.83 20.01 -1.70
CA LYS A 456 17.94 21.45 -2.00
C LYS A 456 19.16 22.13 -1.35
N ASN A 457 19.48 21.77 -0.11
CA ASN A 457 20.53 22.41 0.70
C ASN A 457 21.54 21.40 1.26
N GLY A 458 21.64 20.24 0.63
CA GLY A 458 22.29 19.08 1.24
C GLY A 458 22.82 18.09 0.22
N ARG A 459 23.92 17.45 0.57
CA ARG A 459 24.50 16.36 -0.20
C ARG A 459 24.99 15.28 0.74
N ALA A 460 24.82 14.02 0.37
CA ALA A 460 25.47 12.92 1.04
C ALA A 460 26.02 11.88 0.06
N VAL A 461 26.96 11.09 0.54
CA VAL A 461 27.56 9.98 -0.19
C VAL A 461 27.43 8.73 0.66
N ILE A 462 26.91 7.67 0.05
CA ILE A 462 26.86 6.31 0.57
C ILE A 462 27.94 5.53 -0.16
N SER A 463 29.04 5.23 0.53
CA SER A 463 30.20 4.53 -0.04
C SER A 463 30.56 3.30 0.78
N ALA A 464 31.58 2.56 0.34
CA ALA A 464 32.16 1.47 1.14
C ALA A 464 32.74 1.96 2.48
N ALA A 465 33.11 3.24 2.59
CA ALA A 465 33.60 3.86 3.83
C ALA A 465 32.47 4.28 4.79
N GLY A 466 31.20 4.14 4.38
CA GLY A 466 30.03 4.53 5.16
C GLY A 466 29.31 5.76 4.58
N TYR A 467 28.51 6.39 5.44
CA TYR A 467 27.71 7.58 5.12
C TYR A 467 28.42 8.87 5.52
N SER A 468 28.48 9.83 4.61
CA SER A 468 28.97 11.18 4.91
C SER A 468 28.09 12.24 4.24
N SER A 469 27.72 13.28 4.98
CA SER A 469 26.90 14.39 4.49
C SER A 469 27.58 15.75 4.62
N GLU A 470 27.30 16.64 3.67
CA GLU A 470 27.68 18.05 3.64
C GLU A 470 26.41 18.92 3.54
N GLY A 471 26.39 20.04 4.27
CA GLY A 471 25.19 20.87 4.40
C GLY A 471 24.12 20.18 5.26
N ASN A 472 22.85 20.33 4.88
CA ASN A 472 21.76 19.63 5.55
C ASN A 472 21.77 18.15 5.15
N ASP A 473 21.74 17.24 6.13
CA ASP A 473 21.67 15.81 5.86
C ASP A 473 20.40 15.45 5.05
N PRO A 474 20.51 14.96 3.80
CA PRO A 474 19.35 14.62 2.98
C PRO A 474 18.45 13.54 3.58
N LEU A 475 18.98 12.65 4.43
CA LEU A 475 18.19 11.58 5.06
C LEU A 475 17.48 12.03 6.32
N ALA A 476 17.93 13.12 6.97
CA ALA A 476 17.42 13.53 8.28
C ALA A 476 15.89 13.68 8.37
N PRO A 477 15.18 14.22 7.35
CA PRO A 477 13.72 14.32 7.42
C PRO A 477 13.01 12.98 7.53
N TYR A 478 13.61 11.90 7.02
CA TYR A 478 12.99 10.57 6.90
C TYR A 478 13.35 9.61 8.03
N LEU A 479 14.17 10.06 8.99
CA LEU A 479 14.59 9.26 10.15
C LEU A 479 13.55 9.35 11.26
N ASP A 480 13.45 8.28 12.05
CA ASP A 480 12.61 8.23 13.24
C ASP A 480 13.25 7.34 14.31
N ALA A 481 12.51 7.06 15.38
CA ALA A 481 12.99 6.26 16.51
C ALA A 481 13.46 4.85 16.12
N ARG A 482 12.96 4.28 15.02
CA ARG A 482 13.31 2.95 14.51
C ARG A 482 14.15 3.03 13.24
N MET A 483 13.82 3.93 12.33
CA MET A 483 14.54 4.11 11.07
C MET A 483 15.81 4.91 11.29
N SER A 484 16.93 4.20 11.47
CA SER A 484 18.24 4.81 11.56
C SER A 484 18.79 5.19 10.18
N ARG A 485 19.74 6.14 10.18
CA ARG A 485 20.44 6.58 8.97
C ARG A 485 21.11 5.43 8.23
N ASP A 486 21.77 4.52 8.94
CA ASP A 486 22.52 3.42 8.34
C ASP A 486 21.59 2.43 7.63
N ILE A 487 20.44 2.12 8.24
CA ILE A 487 19.43 1.23 7.64
C ILE A 487 18.87 1.88 6.38
N LEU A 488 18.43 3.14 6.45
CA LEU A 488 17.82 3.82 5.32
C LEU A 488 18.81 4.02 4.16
N ALA A 489 20.05 4.43 4.47
CA ALA A 489 21.11 4.56 3.47
C ALA A 489 21.39 3.22 2.78
N ALA A 490 21.47 2.12 3.54
CA ALA A 490 21.68 0.80 2.98
C ALA A 490 20.49 0.34 2.11
N GLN A 491 19.24 0.62 2.51
CA GLN A 491 18.05 0.27 1.72
C GLN A 491 17.97 1.07 0.41
N ILE A 492 18.32 2.36 0.43
CA ILE A 492 18.41 3.18 -0.79
C ILE A 492 19.52 2.64 -1.71
N LYS A 493 20.68 2.29 -1.16
CA LYS A 493 21.77 1.69 -1.94
C LYS A 493 21.33 0.37 -2.59
N ASP A 494 20.73 -0.54 -1.82
CA ASP A 494 20.22 -1.82 -2.33
C ASP A 494 19.15 -1.63 -3.42
N TYR A 495 18.30 -0.59 -3.31
CA TYR A 495 17.35 -0.22 -4.37
C TYR A 495 18.04 0.26 -5.66
N LEU A 496 19.05 1.14 -5.56
CA LEU A 496 19.81 1.59 -6.73
C LEU A 496 20.72 0.49 -7.33
N GLU A 497 20.87 -0.67 -6.71
CA GLU A 497 21.58 -1.80 -7.32
C GLU A 497 20.68 -2.65 -8.23
N LEU A 498 19.37 -2.39 -8.26
CA LEU A 498 18.44 -3.07 -9.17
C LEU A 498 18.69 -2.64 -10.62
N GLU A 499 18.91 -3.61 -11.50
CA GLU A 499 19.11 -3.41 -12.95
C GLU A 499 17.98 -2.60 -13.61
N GLU A 500 16.76 -2.76 -13.11
CA GLU A 500 15.55 -2.15 -13.65
C GLU A 500 15.14 -0.84 -12.94
N SER A 501 15.94 -0.34 -11.99
CA SER A 501 15.65 0.95 -11.33
C SER A 501 16.08 2.15 -12.18
N GLY A 502 15.50 3.32 -11.90
CA GLY A 502 15.78 4.57 -12.60
C GLY A 502 17.25 4.99 -12.54
N ASP A 503 17.67 5.79 -13.51
CA ASP A 503 19.00 6.43 -13.50
C ASP A 503 19.09 7.51 -12.43
N ILE A 504 17.98 8.24 -12.25
CA ILE A 504 17.75 9.16 -11.14
C ILE A 504 16.54 8.62 -10.38
N VAL A 505 16.68 8.44 -9.07
CA VAL A 505 15.56 8.07 -8.19
C VAL A 505 15.25 9.27 -7.32
N ILE A 506 14.03 9.78 -7.39
CA ILE A 506 13.58 10.90 -6.55
C ILE A 506 12.65 10.41 -5.44
N PHE A 507 12.78 11.02 -4.27
CA PHE A 507 11.90 10.81 -3.13
C PHE A 507 11.15 12.10 -2.84
N ALA A 508 9.84 12.00 -2.61
CA ALA A 508 9.03 13.11 -2.17
C ALA A 508 9.52 13.65 -0.81
N PRO A 509 9.34 14.95 -0.51
CA PRO A 509 9.65 15.49 0.81
C PRO A 509 8.74 14.85 1.86
N TYR A 510 9.28 14.56 3.04
CA TYR A 510 8.48 14.20 4.21
C TYR A 510 8.58 15.32 5.24
N GLU A 511 7.51 16.09 5.38
CA GLU A 511 7.46 17.28 6.23
C GLU A 511 6.12 17.36 6.96
N ASN A 512 6.16 17.68 8.26
CA ASN A 512 4.97 17.80 9.11
C ASN A 512 4.04 16.58 9.06
N GLY A 513 4.64 15.39 8.98
CA GLY A 513 3.91 14.12 8.94
C GLY A 513 3.31 13.77 7.57
N LYS A 514 3.53 14.58 6.52
CA LYS A 514 2.96 14.39 5.18
C LYS A 514 4.03 14.21 4.10
N THR A 515 3.64 13.58 2.99
CA THR A 515 4.44 13.41 1.77
C THR A 515 3.71 13.95 0.53
N ILE A 516 4.34 13.84 -0.65
CA ILE A 516 3.75 14.17 -1.96
C ILE A 516 3.59 12.90 -2.80
N ASP A 517 2.40 12.73 -3.38
CA ASP A 517 2.07 11.61 -4.25
C ASP A 517 2.36 11.96 -5.71
N TYR A 518 3.27 11.23 -6.37
CA TYR A 518 3.54 11.41 -7.79
C TYR A 518 2.56 10.65 -8.70
N ASN A 519 1.66 9.85 -8.15
CA ASN A 519 0.63 9.15 -8.90
C ASN A 519 -0.31 10.13 -9.60
N ILE A 520 -0.77 9.71 -10.77
CA ILE A 520 -1.75 10.45 -11.59
C ILE A 520 -3.04 9.65 -11.83
N LYS A 521 -3.08 8.39 -11.39
CA LYS A 521 -4.22 7.48 -11.62
C LYS A 521 -5.33 7.68 -10.59
N TYR A 522 -4.98 8.09 -9.38
CA TYR A 522 -5.86 8.16 -8.22
C TYR A 522 -5.65 9.46 -7.44
N THR A 523 -6.68 9.93 -6.75
CA THR A 523 -6.59 11.07 -5.82
C THR A 523 -6.59 10.56 -4.40
N LEU A 524 -5.41 10.21 -3.89
CA LEU A 524 -5.22 9.61 -2.57
C LEU A 524 -4.80 10.66 -1.55
N ILE A 525 -5.28 10.52 -0.31
CA ILE A 525 -4.96 11.43 0.81
C ILE A 525 -4.00 10.79 1.82
N SER A 526 -3.63 9.55 1.57
CA SER A 526 -2.68 8.75 2.31
C SER A 526 -2.11 7.71 1.36
N GLU A 527 -0.81 7.45 1.41
CA GLU A 527 -0.11 6.66 0.41
C GLU A 527 1.12 5.95 0.98
N HIS A 528 1.82 5.22 0.12
CA HIS A 528 3.06 4.53 0.45
C HIS A 528 4.05 4.66 -0.74
N GLY A 529 4.87 3.66 -0.99
CA GLY A 529 5.80 3.54 -2.12
C GLY A 529 7.18 4.14 -1.94
N GLY A 530 7.33 5.19 -1.13
CA GLY A 530 8.58 5.89 -0.86
C GLY A 530 9.13 5.65 0.53
N ILE A 531 9.64 6.71 1.14
CA ILE A 531 10.31 6.70 2.45
C ILE A 531 9.70 7.76 3.38
N GLY A 532 9.85 7.56 4.68
CA GLY A 532 9.39 8.50 5.72
C GLY A 532 7.97 8.25 6.20
N GLY A 533 7.75 8.47 7.49
CA GLY A 533 6.48 8.21 8.16
C GLY A 533 6.19 6.72 8.33
N GLU A 534 4.90 6.41 8.49
CA GLU A 534 4.41 5.09 8.89
C GLU A 534 4.55 4.03 7.79
N GLN A 535 4.72 4.42 6.52
CA GLN A 535 4.83 3.50 5.37
C GLN A 535 5.98 2.47 5.49
N MET A 536 7.03 2.78 6.26
CA MET A 536 8.21 1.93 6.45
C MET A 536 8.09 0.94 7.63
N HIS A 537 6.98 0.99 8.39
CA HIS A 537 6.86 0.32 9.69
C HIS A 537 5.74 -0.73 9.76
N PRO A 538 5.78 -1.79 8.94
CA PRO A 538 4.87 -2.92 9.05
C PRO A 538 5.19 -3.79 10.28
N PHE A 539 4.43 -4.88 10.43
CA PHE A 539 4.58 -5.82 11.53
C PHE A 539 4.32 -7.26 11.12
N ILE A 540 4.76 -8.17 11.98
CA ILE A 540 4.42 -9.59 11.95
C ILE A 540 3.90 -10.02 13.32
N ILE A 541 2.83 -10.80 13.32
CA ILE A 541 2.20 -11.44 14.48
C ILE A 541 2.38 -12.94 14.33
N TYR A 542 3.05 -13.55 15.29
CA TYR A 542 3.43 -14.97 15.23
C TYR A 542 3.44 -15.60 16.62
N ASP A 543 3.33 -16.92 16.67
CA ASP A 543 3.55 -17.69 17.88
C ASP A 543 5.06 -18.03 18.01
N PRO A 544 5.76 -17.52 19.05
CA PRO A 544 7.20 -17.75 19.21
C PRO A 544 7.56 -19.22 19.45
N ARG A 545 6.59 -20.08 19.77
CA ARG A 545 6.78 -21.54 19.88
C ARG A 545 6.89 -22.20 18.50
N ILE A 546 6.38 -21.58 17.43
CA ILE A 546 6.46 -22.08 16.05
C ILE A 546 7.83 -21.79 15.44
N ALA A 547 8.35 -20.57 15.65
CA ALA A 547 9.64 -20.16 15.14
C ALA A 547 10.26 -19.09 16.05
N PRO A 548 11.53 -19.24 16.48
CA PRO A 548 12.27 -18.14 17.06
C PRO A 548 12.64 -17.16 15.94
N VAL A 549 11.86 -16.09 15.80
CA VAL A 549 12.12 -15.04 14.81
C VAL A 549 12.57 -13.76 15.51
N ASN A 550 13.46 -13.01 14.86
CA ASN A 550 13.83 -11.66 15.28
C ASN A 550 13.48 -10.68 14.15
N PRO A 551 12.21 -10.28 14.00
CA PRO A 551 11.77 -9.46 12.88
C PRO A 551 12.42 -8.08 12.85
N GLU A 552 12.84 -7.56 14.00
CA GLU A 552 13.55 -6.27 14.09
C GLU A 552 14.94 -6.32 13.44
N SER A 553 15.53 -7.51 13.27
CA SER A 553 16.79 -7.69 12.55
C SER A 553 16.63 -7.72 11.02
N PHE A 554 15.39 -7.65 10.51
CA PHE A 554 15.15 -7.73 9.07
C PHE A 554 15.58 -6.46 8.39
N PHE A 555 16.46 -6.63 7.40
CA PHE A 555 16.87 -5.54 6.53
C PHE A 555 15.72 -5.07 5.64
N ASP A 556 14.93 -6.01 5.11
CA ASP A 556 13.72 -5.76 4.31
C ASP A 556 12.80 -7.00 4.32
N ALA A 557 11.76 -6.99 3.46
CA ALA A 557 10.80 -8.08 3.33
C ALA A 557 11.40 -9.45 2.95
N ARG A 558 12.67 -9.53 2.49
CA ARG A 558 13.35 -10.83 2.27
C ARG A 558 13.54 -11.61 3.59
N GLY A 559 13.52 -10.94 4.74
CA GLY A 559 13.49 -11.60 6.05
C GLY A 559 12.29 -12.54 6.22
N LEU A 560 11.12 -12.16 5.68
CA LEU A 560 9.91 -13.00 5.67
C LEU A 560 10.11 -14.26 4.82
N ASN A 561 10.75 -14.14 3.65
CA ASN A 561 11.08 -15.30 2.81
C ASN A 561 11.93 -16.31 3.58
N GLY A 562 12.94 -15.83 4.31
CA GLY A 562 13.82 -16.65 5.14
C GLY A 562 13.05 -17.48 6.17
N ILE A 563 12.16 -16.84 6.93
CA ILE A 563 11.32 -17.54 7.91
C ILE A 563 10.42 -18.56 7.21
N PHE A 564 9.59 -18.12 6.27
CA PHE A 564 8.54 -18.96 5.71
C PHE A 564 9.12 -20.14 4.94
N LYS A 565 10.25 -19.95 4.25
CA LYS A 565 10.97 -21.02 3.58
C LYS A 565 11.57 -22.02 4.56
N SER A 566 12.01 -21.58 5.75
CA SER A 566 12.51 -22.50 6.79
C SER A 566 11.39 -23.36 7.36
N LEU A 567 10.17 -22.84 7.44
CA LEU A 567 8.99 -23.56 7.95
C LEU A 567 8.38 -24.54 6.94
N LEU A 568 8.71 -24.42 5.66
CA LEU A 568 8.25 -25.35 4.62
C LEU A 568 9.19 -26.53 4.40
N LYS A 569 10.41 -26.48 4.96
CA LYS A 569 11.34 -27.61 5.00
C LYS A 569 11.00 -28.51 6.18
#